data_AF-A0A0S3U213-F1
#
_entry.id   AF-A0A0S3U213-F1
#
_cell.length_a   1.000
_cell.length_b   1.000
_cell.length_c   1.000
_cell.angle_alpha   90.00
_cell.angle_beta   90.00
_cell.angle_gamma   90.00
#
_symmetry.space_group_name_H-M   'P 1'
#
loop_
_entity.id
_entity.type
_entity.pdbx_description
1 polymer ?
#
loop_
_entity_poly.entity_id
_entity_poly.type
_entity_poly.pdbx_seq_one_letter_code
_entity_poly.pdbx_strand_id
1 'polypeptide(L)'
;MPPVGAESREADYIADLVFWNRQTGLGKVFSSSTIFSLPNGGDRSPDAAWVRLDRWNALTPEQQERFPPICPDFVIELRSRTVRSWRSEADRLKPLQEKMQEYLDSGLRLGWLIDPQNEQVEIYRSIVSIDRSGEIPSSAFRRGRATWFRSEFVRKKQPIDNSIDCPN
;
A
#
# COMPACT_ATOMS: atom_id res chain seq x y z
N MET A 1 13.81 2.38 8.68
CA MET A 1 13.39 3.30 7.60
C MET A 1 14.59 4.15 7.19
N PRO A 2 14.97 4.22 5.91
CA PRO A 2 15.95 5.20 5.44
C PRO A 2 15.35 6.63 5.48
N PRO A 3 16.17 7.69 5.57
CA PRO A 3 15.66 9.07 5.58
C PRO A 3 14.91 9.41 4.28
N VAL A 4 13.80 10.15 4.41
CA VAL A 4 13.03 10.69 3.28
C VAL A 4 13.83 11.85 2.66
N GLY A 5 14.26 11.68 1.41
CA GLY A 5 14.99 12.73 0.69
C GLY A 5 14.07 13.89 0.29
N ALA A 6 14.62 15.10 0.17
CA ALA A 6 13.87 16.31 -0.19
C ALA A 6 13.18 16.23 -1.58
N GLU A 7 13.64 15.35 -2.47
CA GLU A 7 13.01 15.09 -3.77
C GLU A 7 11.94 13.97 -3.72
N SER A 8 11.64 13.44 -2.54
CA SER A 8 10.59 12.44 -2.37
C SER A 8 9.22 13.03 -2.70
N ARG A 9 8.40 12.27 -3.42
CA ARG A 9 7.01 12.62 -3.74
C ARG A 9 6.01 12.07 -2.72
N GLU A 10 6.49 11.57 -1.59
CA GLU A 10 5.68 11.00 -0.52
C GLU A 10 4.60 11.98 -0.03
N ALA A 11 4.97 13.23 0.24
CA ALA A 11 4.04 14.24 0.73
C ALA A 11 2.87 14.48 -0.25
N ASP A 12 3.13 14.48 -1.56
CA ASP A 12 2.10 14.63 -2.59
C ASP A 12 1.11 13.46 -2.53
N TYR A 13 1.60 12.22 -2.50
CA TYR A 13 0.74 11.03 -2.48
C TYR A 13 -0.04 10.89 -1.16
N ILE A 14 0.55 11.24 -0.02
CA ILE A 14 -0.17 11.31 1.25
C ILE A 14 -1.27 12.36 1.17
N ALA A 15 -0.98 13.56 0.65
CA ALA A 15 -1.96 14.63 0.54
C ALA A 15 -3.15 14.22 -0.34
N ASP A 16 -2.87 13.65 -1.51
CA ASP A 16 -3.84 13.09 -2.44
C ASP A 16 -4.75 12.05 -1.76
N LEU A 17 -4.16 11.10 -1.03
CA LEU A 17 -4.88 10.06 -0.30
C LEU A 17 -5.72 10.64 0.86
N VAL A 18 -5.21 11.65 1.57
CA VAL A 18 -5.94 12.39 2.61
C VAL A 18 -7.13 13.13 2.03
N PHE A 19 -6.98 13.83 0.90
CA PHE A 19 -8.07 14.56 0.26
C PHE A 19 -9.17 13.62 -0.20
N TRP A 20 -8.81 12.49 -0.82
CA TRP A 20 -9.76 11.46 -1.18
C TRP A 20 -10.48 10.90 0.06
N ASN A 21 -9.75 10.52 1.11
CA ASN A 21 -10.33 9.93 2.31
C ASN A 21 -11.23 10.90 3.08
N ARG A 22 -10.92 12.20 3.08
CA ARG A 22 -11.80 13.24 3.68
C ARG A 22 -13.10 13.41 2.92
N GLN A 23 -13.09 13.22 1.60
CA GLN A 23 -14.30 13.29 0.77
C GLN A 23 -15.20 12.06 0.96
N THR A 24 -14.61 10.88 1.16
CA THR A 24 -15.36 9.62 1.23
C THR A 24 -15.68 9.18 2.66
N GLY A 25 -14.85 9.54 3.64
CA GLY A 25 -15.00 9.14 5.04
C GLY A 25 -14.78 7.66 5.31
N LEU A 26 -14.19 6.92 4.37
CA LEU A 26 -14.17 5.45 4.39
C LEU A 26 -13.09 4.85 5.30
N GLY A 27 -12.14 5.64 5.81
CA GLY A 27 -11.03 5.10 6.59
C GLY A 27 -10.09 6.12 7.19
N LYS A 28 -8.86 5.68 7.49
CA LYS A 28 -7.80 6.46 8.11
C LYS A 28 -6.52 6.33 7.29
N VAL A 29 -5.84 7.47 7.08
CA VAL A 29 -4.58 7.56 6.33
C VAL A 29 -3.40 7.66 7.29
N PHE A 30 -2.29 7.02 6.92
CA PHE A 30 -1.06 6.93 7.71
C PHE A 30 0.14 7.29 6.83
N SER A 31 1.12 8.00 7.42
CA SER A 31 2.39 8.38 6.79
C SER A 31 3.48 7.32 7.00
N SER A 32 4.63 7.50 6.34
CA SER A 32 5.85 6.68 6.52
C SER A 32 6.32 6.48 7.95
N SER A 33 6.00 7.40 8.86
CA SER A 33 6.31 7.26 10.28
C SER A 33 5.51 6.18 11.02
N THR A 34 4.44 5.65 10.41
CA THR A 34 3.59 4.62 11.04
C THR A 34 4.17 3.24 10.79
N ILE A 35 4.35 2.46 11.84
CA ILE A 35 4.76 1.05 11.77
C ILE A 35 3.54 0.18 12.06
N PHE A 36 3.24 -0.75 11.16
CA PHE A 36 2.22 -1.79 11.31
C PHE A 36 2.89 -3.11 11.65
N SER A 37 2.35 -3.83 12.64
CA SER A 37 2.76 -5.21 12.90
C SER A 37 1.90 -6.14 12.06
N LEU A 38 2.45 -6.60 10.93
CA LEU A 38 1.68 -7.35 9.94
C LEU A 38 1.31 -8.76 10.46
N PRO A 39 0.06 -9.21 10.30
CA PRO A 39 -0.29 -10.61 10.54
C PRO A 39 0.57 -11.54 9.68
N ASN A 40 1.19 -12.55 10.28
CA ASN A 40 2.09 -13.49 9.61
C ASN A 40 3.32 -12.87 8.91
N GLY A 41 3.62 -11.60 9.21
CA GLY A 41 4.77 -10.87 8.66
C GLY A 41 5.57 -10.19 9.76
N GLY A 42 6.45 -9.28 9.35
CA GLY A 42 7.20 -8.42 10.28
C GLY A 42 6.56 -7.05 10.48
N ASP A 43 7.28 -6.21 11.22
CA ASP A 43 6.95 -4.80 11.35
C ASP A 43 7.30 -4.05 10.06
N ARG A 44 6.33 -3.31 9.51
CA ARG A 44 6.47 -2.59 8.24
C ARG A 44 5.93 -1.17 8.31
N SER A 45 6.65 -0.27 7.67
CA SER A 45 6.31 1.15 7.58
C SER A 45 6.23 1.49 6.08
N PRO A 46 5.01 1.66 5.53
CA PRO A 46 4.80 2.04 4.13
C PRO A 46 4.92 3.54 3.93
N ASP A 47 5.30 4.01 2.74
CA ASP A 47 5.41 5.45 2.46
C ASP A 47 4.06 6.17 2.57
N ALA A 48 2.96 5.49 2.22
CA ALA A 48 1.62 5.87 2.62
C ALA A 48 0.74 4.64 2.82
N ALA A 49 -0.17 4.68 3.78
CA ALA A 49 -1.14 3.62 3.99
C ALA A 49 -2.54 4.15 4.26
N TRP A 50 -3.53 3.30 3.98
CA TRP A 50 -4.92 3.53 4.36
C TRP A 50 -5.55 2.25 4.88
N VAL A 51 -6.31 2.40 5.97
CA VAL A 51 -7.07 1.33 6.62
C VAL A 51 -8.53 1.71 6.60
N ARG A 52 -9.41 0.79 6.20
CA ARG A 52 -10.87 0.98 6.29
C ARG A 52 -11.29 1.30 7.72
N LEU A 53 -12.30 2.16 7.86
CA LEU A 53 -12.71 2.70 9.15
C LEU A 53 -13.24 1.62 10.10
N ASP A 54 -14.00 0.66 9.58
CA ASP A 54 -14.53 -0.48 10.34
C ASP A 54 -13.39 -1.35 10.91
N ARG A 55 -12.39 -1.67 10.09
CA ARG A 55 -11.21 -2.43 10.51
C ARG A 55 -10.36 -1.67 11.52
N TRP A 56 -10.20 -0.36 11.35
CA TRP A 56 -9.48 0.48 12.30
C TRP A 56 -10.20 0.52 13.66
N ASN A 57 -11.51 0.72 13.65
CA ASN A 57 -12.31 0.82 14.87
C ASN A 57 -12.48 -0.52 15.60
N ALA A 58 -12.21 -1.65 14.94
CA ALA A 58 -12.18 -2.96 15.57
C ALA A 58 -10.93 -3.18 16.46
N LEU A 59 -9.88 -2.35 16.32
CA LEU A 59 -8.70 -2.38 17.18
C LEU A 59 -9.01 -1.76 18.54
N THR A 60 -8.43 -2.33 19.61
CA THR A 60 -8.48 -1.71 20.93
C THR A 60 -7.71 -0.39 20.95
N PRO A 61 -8.01 0.55 21.87
CA PRO A 61 -7.26 1.80 22.00
C PRO A 61 -5.74 1.56 22.14
N GLU A 62 -5.32 0.56 22.90
CA GLU A 62 -3.91 0.22 23.10
C GLU A 62 -3.23 -0.28 21.83
N GLN A 63 -3.98 -0.99 20.98
CA GLN A 63 -3.50 -1.42 19.66
C GLN A 63 -3.36 -0.23 18.71
N GLN A 64 -4.24 0.76 18.80
CA GLN A 64 -4.20 1.97 17.98
C GLN A 64 -3.05 2.93 18.33
N GLU A 65 -2.60 2.92 19.59
CA GLU A 65 -1.52 3.81 20.10
C GLU A 65 -0.10 3.27 19.87
N ARG A 66 0.04 1.97 19.57
CA ARG A 66 1.33 1.31 19.33
C ARG A 66 1.55 1.03 17.85
N PHE A 67 2.15 -0.13 17.52
CA PHE A 67 2.18 -0.66 16.16
C PHE A 67 0.89 -1.45 15.96
N PRO A 68 -0.10 -0.92 15.22
CA PRO A 68 -1.38 -1.59 15.07
C PRO A 68 -1.17 -2.96 14.41
N PRO A 69 -1.68 -4.06 15.01
CA PRO A 69 -1.48 -5.43 14.55
C PRO A 69 -2.40 -5.75 13.37
N ILE A 70 -2.27 -4.99 12.29
CA ILE A 70 -3.15 -5.05 11.12
C ILE A 70 -2.36 -4.78 9.84
N CYS A 71 -2.68 -5.51 8.78
CA CYS A 71 -2.23 -5.13 7.44
C CYS A 71 -3.14 -4.03 6.88
N PRO A 72 -2.59 -2.92 6.36
CA PRO A 72 -3.38 -1.90 5.70
C PRO A 72 -4.20 -2.45 4.52
N ASP A 73 -5.35 -1.83 4.23
CA ASP A 73 -6.15 -2.19 3.07
C ASP A 73 -5.54 -1.64 1.78
N PHE A 74 -4.86 -0.50 1.86
CA PHE A 74 -4.11 0.10 0.76
C PHE A 74 -2.72 0.58 1.22
N VAL A 75 -1.69 0.31 0.42
CA VAL A 75 -0.32 0.82 0.64
C VAL A 75 0.28 1.43 -0.63
N ILE A 76 1.12 2.43 -0.44
CA ILE A 76 2.02 2.97 -1.46
C ILE A 76 3.45 2.78 -0.96
N GLU A 77 4.30 2.25 -1.83
CA GLU A 77 5.75 2.21 -1.68
C GLU A 77 6.38 2.99 -2.84
N LEU A 78 7.37 3.81 -2.53
CA LEU A 78 8.07 4.66 -3.46
C LEU A 78 9.50 4.18 -3.62
N ARG A 79 9.92 4.05 -4.87
CA ARG A 79 11.31 3.78 -5.15
C ARG A 79 12.18 4.98 -4.81
N SER A 80 13.01 4.83 -3.77
CA SER A 80 13.98 5.85 -3.36
C SER A 80 15.05 6.11 -4.43
N ARG A 81 15.35 7.38 -4.70
CA ARG A 81 16.44 7.82 -5.59
C ARG A 81 17.83 7.67 -5.00
N THR A 82 17.96 7.70 -3.68
CA THR A 82 19.21 8.11 -3.01
C THR A 82 20.20 6.98 -2.74
N VAL A 83 19.86 5.72 -3.02
CA VAL A 83 20.77 4.62 -2.70
C VAL A 83 21.79 4.39 -3.84
N ARG A 84 22.86 5.19 -3.78
CA ARG A 84 23.97 5.21 -4.76
C ARG A 84 24.89 3.97 -4.71
N SER A 85 24.70 3.04 -3.77
CA SER A 85 25.60 1.87 -3.62
C SER A 85 25.08 0.57 -4.24
N TRP A 86 23.86 0.52 -4.78
CA TRP A 86 23.35 -0.67 -5.46
C TRP A 86 23.89 -0.77 -6.88
N ARG A 87 24.37 -1.96 -7.24
CA ARG A 87 25.10 -2.24 -8.49
C ARG A 87 24.20 -2.26 -9.73
N SER A 88 22.91 -2.53 -9.57
CA SER A 88 21.95 -2.57 -10.66
C SER A 88 20.56 -2.06 -10.27
N GLU A 89 19.74 -1.80 -11.28
CA GLU A 89 18.33 -1.45 -11.15
C GLU A 89 17.52 -2.52 -10.41
N ALA A 90 17.76 -3.79 -10.76
CA ALA A 90 17.11 -4.93 -10.12
C ALA A 90 17.41 -5.00 -8.61
N ASP A 91 18.63 -4.66 -8.20
CA ASP A 91 19.04 -4.66 -6.79
C ASP A 91 18.28 -3.60 -5.96
N ARG A 92 17.72 -2.57 -6.61
CA ARG A 92 16.94 -1.51 -5.93
C ARG A 92 15.48 -1.86 -5.78
N LEU A 93 14.89 -2.49 -6.81
CA LEU A 93 13.48 -2.84 -6.82
C LEU A 93 13.18 -4.12 -6.05
N LYS A 94 14.07 -5.10 -6.07
CA LYS A 94 13.83 -6.41 -5.45
C LYS A 94 13.43 -6.33 -3.96
N PRO A 95 14.10 -5.54 -3.09
CA PRO A 95 13.67 -5.41 -1.69
C PRO A 95 12.28 -4.80 -1.54
N LEU A 96 11.92 -3.82 -2.38
CA LEU A 96 10.57 -3.24 -2.38
C LEU A 96 9.53 -4.23 -2.88
N GLN A 97 9.85 -5.00 -3.92
CA GLN A 97 8.95 -6.02 -4.46
C GLN A 97 8.72 -7.17 -3.46
N GLU A 98 9.75 -7.56 -2.69
CA GLU A 98 9.64 -8.52 -1.59
C GLU A 98 8.79 -7.97 -0.45
N LYS A 99 8.96 -6.69 -0.10
CA LYS A 99 8.10 -5.99 0.87
C LYS A 99 6.63 -5.95 0.41
N MET A 100 6.38 -5.69 -0.86
CA MET A 100 5.04 -5.73 -1.44
C MET A 100 4.43 -7.14 -1.39
N GLN A 101 5.24 -8.18 -1.60
CA GLN A 101 4.78 -9.57 -1.47
C GLN A 101 4.43 -9.91 -0.02
N GLU A 102 5.22 -9.46 0.94
CA GLU A 102 4.91 -9.66 2.37
C GLU A 102 3.59 -8.98 2.77
N TYR A 103 3.33 -7.74 2.32
CA TYR A 103 2.03 -7.12 2.56
C TYR A 103 0.88 -7.96 2.01
N LEU A 104 1.03 -8.50 0.79
CA LEU A 104 0.04 -9.37 0.16
C LEU A 104 -0.20 -10.64 0.97
N ASP A 105 0.86 -11.31 1.40
CA ASP A 105 0.80 -12.52 2.23
C ASP A 105 0.16 -12.22 3.61
N SER A 106 0.27 -10.97 4.08
CA SER A 106 -0.37 -10.46 5.30
C SER A 106 -1.81 -9.93 5.11
N GLY A 107 -2.39 -10.06 3.91
CA GLY A 107 -3.79 -9.72 3.66
C GLY A 107 -4.04 -8.33 3.05
N LEU A 108 -3.04 -7.72 2.42
CA LEU A 108 -3.19 -6.47 1.67
C LEU A 108 -4.22 -6.63 0.54
N ARG A 109 -5.13 -5.65 0.40
CA ARG A 109 -6.13 -5.64 -0.68
C ARG A 109 -5.58 -5.02 -1.96
N LEU A 110 -4.93 -3.87 -1.86
CA LEU A 110 -4.35 -3.14 -2.99
C LEU A 110 -3.03 -2.48 -2.59
N GLY A 111 -2.01 -2.56 -3.43
CA GLY A 111 -0.75 -1.88 -3.20
C GLY A 111 -0.15 -1.34 -4.49
N TRP A 112 0.47 -0.17 -4.41
CA TRP A 112 1.21 0.44 -5.50
C TRP A 112 2.68 0.58 -5.15
N LEU A 113 3.54 -0.01 -5.98
CA LEU A 113 4.97 0.29 -5.97
C LEU A 113 5.24 1.25 -7.13
N ILE A 114 5.56 2.49 -6.80
CA ILE A 114 5.77 3.56 -7.78
C ILE A 114 7.27 3.72 -8.03
N ASP A 115 7.65 3.62 -9.30
CA ASP A 115 9.00 3.85 -9.81
C ASP A 115 8.99 5.07 -10.74
N PRO A 116 9.20 6.29 -10.21
CA PRO A 116 9.24 7.51 -11.01
C PRO A 116 10.40 7.55 -12.02
N GLN A 117 11.46 6.78 -11.80
CA GLN A 117 12.65 6.78 -12.64
C GLN A 117 12.43 5.98 -13.92
N ASN A 118 11.64 4.90 -13.83
CA ASN A 118 11.22 4.09 -14.97
C ASN A 118 9.79 4.43 -15.45
N GLU A 119 9.16 5.47 -14.89
CA GLU A 119 7.78 5.90 -15.20
C GLU A 119 6.75 4.77 -15.09
N GLN A 120 6.95 3.90 -14.10
CA GLN A 120 6.19 2.68 -13.90
C GLN A 120 5.48 2.66 -12.55
N VAL A 121 4.32 2.01 -12.54
CA VAL A 121 3.66 1.58 -11.30
C VAL A 121 3.41 0.08 -11.39
N GLU A 122 3.89 -0.65 -10.39
CA GLU A 122 3.50 -2.04 -10.17
C GLU A 122 2.28 -2.08 -9.26
N ILE A 123 1.22 -2.73 -9.73
CA ILE A 123 -0.03 -2.90 -8.98
C ILE A 123 -0.04 -4.31 -8.40
N TYR A 124 -0.19 -4.37 -7.08
CA TYR A 124 -0.32 -5.58 -6.27
C TYR A 124 -1.75 -5.65 -5.74
N ARG A 125 -2.45 -6.76 -5.98
CA ARG A 125 -3.84 -6.93 -5.56
C ARG A 125 -4.11 -8.39 -5.26
N SER A 126 -4.83 -8.65 -4.17
CA SER A 126 -5.36 -10.00 -3.89
C SER A 126 -6.40 -10.38 -4.95
N ILE A 127 -6.25 -11.54 -5.59
CA ILE A 127 -7.20 -12.05 -6.60
C ILE A 127 -8.23 -13.02 -6.01
N VAL A 128 -8.23 -13.21 -4.68
CA VAL A 128 -9.23 -14.06 -4.03
C VAL A 128 -10.53 -13.25 -3.87
N SER A 129 -11.55 -13.60 -4.67
CA SER A 129 -12.93 -13.34 -4.29
C SER A 129 -13.16 -14.00 -2.94
N ILE A 130 -13.54 -13.24 -1.92
CA ILE A 130 -13.81 -13.76 -0.57
C ILE A 130 -14.90 -14.83 -0.69
N ASP A 131 -14.52 -16.10 -0.72
CA ASP A 131 -15.38 -17.24 -0.41
C ASP A 131 -15.13 -17.62 1.06
N ARG A 132 -16.17 -18.08 1.73
CA ARG A 132 -16.37 -18.17 3.20
C ARG A 132 -15.44 -19.12 3.96
N SER A 133 -14.27 -19.50 3.44
CA SER A 133 -13.45 -20.58 4.03
C SER A 133 -12.05 -20.20 4.54
N GLY A 134 -11.64 -18.93 4.50
CA GLY A 134 -10.62 -18.42 5.43
C GLY A 134 -9.15 -18.85 5.23
N GLU A 135 -8.72 -19.30 4.05
CA GLU A 135 -7.29 -19.46 3.72
C GLU A 135 -6.97 -18.89 2.32
N ILE A 136 -5.91 -18.06 2.22
CA ILE A 136 -5.46 -17.39 0.98
C ILE A 136 -4.15 -18.05 0.51
N PRO A 137 -4.13 -18.78 -0.63
CA PRO A 137 -2.89 -19.31 -1.19
C PRO A 137 -2.06 -18.22 -1.89
N SER A 138 -0.73 -18.28 -1.74
CA SER A 138 0.25 -17.33 -2.29
C SER A 138 0.26 -17.22 -3.83
N SER A 139 -0.43 -18.10 -4.55
CA SER A 139 -0.66 -18.02 -5.99
C SER A 139 -1.71 -16.99 -6.41
N ALA A 140 -2.31 -16.27 -5.46
CA ALA A 140 -3.45 -15.38 -5.68
C ALA A 140 -3.08 -13.91 -6.00
N PHE A 141 -1.92 -13.64 -6.61
CA PHE A 141 -1.44 -12.27 -6.82
C PHE A 141 -1.06 -12.01 -8.27
N ARG A 142 -1.62 -10.95 -8.88
CA ARG A 142 -1.18 -10.44 -10.19
C ARG A 142 -0.35 -9.19 -9.99
N ARG A 143 0.89 -9.23 -10.47
CA ARG A 143 1.73 -8.04 -10.72
C ARG A 143 1.40 -7.50 -12.11
N GLY A 144 0.80 -6.31 -12.18
CA GLY A 144 0.59 -5.58 -13.43
C GLY A 144 1.51 -4.36 -13.50
N ARG A 145 1.99 -3.99 -14.70
CA ARG A 145 2.73 -2.73 -14.94
C ARG A 145 1.87 -1.76 -15.73
N ALA A 146 1.76 -0.52 -15.26
CA ALA A 146 1.16 0.59 -15.99
C ALA A 146 2.21 1.68 -16.26
N THR A 147 2.16 2.30 -17.44
CA THR A 147 3.00 3.44 -17.82
C THR A 147 2.13 4.71 -17.84
N TRP A 148 2.54 5.71 -17.04
CA TRP A 148 1.99 7.08 -16.88
C TRP A 148 0.80 7.37 -15.94
N PHE A 149 1.00 8.37 -15.06
CA PHE A 149 0.16 8.69 -13.89
C PHE A 149 -0.42 10.12 -13.81
N ARG A 150 -0.12 11.04 -14.74
CA ARG A 150 -0.47 12.47 -14.54
C ARG A 150 -1.95 12.83 -14.74
N SER A 151 -2.75 11.96 -15.35
CA SER A 151 -4.15 12.29 -15.68
C SER A 151 -5.18 11.28 -15.20
N GLU A 152 -4.80 10.21 -14.50
CA GLU A 152 -5.79 9.22 -14.06
C GLU A 152 -6.17 9.42 -12.59
N PHE A 153 -5.24 9.81 -11.70
CA PHE A 153 -5.56 10.07 -10.29
C PHE A 153 -6.51 11.27 -10.09
N VAL A 154 -6.33 12.35 -10.87
CA VAL A 154 -7.16 13.57 -10.80
C VAL A 154 -8.43 13.47 -11.64
N ARG A 155 -8.41 12.70 -12.73
CA ARG A 155 -9.46 12.72 -13.77
C ARG A 155 -10.37 11.50 -13.69
N LYS A 156 -9.85 10.36 -13.24
CA LYS A 156 -10.65 9.26 -12.74
C LYS A 156 -10.71 9.41 -11.23
N LYS A 157 -11.77 10.05 -10.75
CA LYS A 157 -12.33 9.79 -9.41
C LYS A 157 -12.79 8.33 -9.32
N GLN A 158 -11.96 7.36 -9.73
CA GLN A 158 -12.32 5.96 -9.70
C GLN A 158 -11.99 5.43 -8.32
N PRO A 159 -12.99 4.85 -7.67
CA PRO A 159 -12.99 4.72 -6.23
C PRO A 159 -12.02 3.60 -5.87
N ILE A 160 -11.56 3.59 -4.64
CA ILE A 160 -11.05 2.37 -3.98
C ILE A 160 -12.18 1.30 -3.88
N ASP A 161 -13.29 1.42 -4.62
CA ASP A 161 -14.39 0.47 -4.64
C ASP A 161 -15.18 0.39 -5.96
N ASN A 162 -15.08 -0.79 -6.57
CA ASN A 162 -16.21 -1.62 -7.04
C ASN A 162 -15.79 -3.11 -7.01
N SER A 163 -14.78 -3.44 -6.22
CA SER A 163 -14.20 -4.78 -6.15
C SER A 163 -13.93 -5.22 -4.71
N ILE A 164 -14.43 -4.48 -3.72
CA ILE A 164 -14.32 -4.80 -2.30
C ILE A 164 -15.70 -5.14 -1.71
N ASP A 165 -16.80 -4.80 -2.40
CA ASP A 165 -18.14 -5.27 -2.04
C ASP A 165 -18.48 -6.65 -2.65
N CYS A 166 -19.11 -7.47 -1.81
CA CYS A 166 -19.42 -8.89 -1.96
C CYS A 166 -20.22 -9.24 -3.24
N PRO A 167 -20.12 -10.49 -3.74
CA PRO A 167 -20.99 -10.99 -4.80
C PRO A 167 -22.44 -11.15 -4.29
N ASN A 168 -23.41 -10.85 -5.14
CA ASN A 168 -24.71 -11.51 -5.11
C ASN A 168 -24.58 -12.92 -5.66
#